data_AF-A0A9D2SMJ9-F1
#
_entry.id   AF-A0A9D2SMJ9-F1
#
_cell.length_a   1.000
_cell.length_b   1.000
_cell.length_c   1.000
_cell.angle_alpha   90.00
_cell.angle_beta   90.00
_cell.angle_gamma   90.00
#
_symmetry.space_group_name_H-M   'P 1'
#
loop_
_entity.id
_entity.type
_entity.pdbx_description
1 polymer ?
#
loop_
_entity_poly.entity_id
_entity_poly.type
_entity_poly.pdbx_seq_one_letter_code
_entity_poly.pdbx_strand_id
1 'polypeptide(L)' 'MGVQEFERFSECEGGVLECCRKGAFIMPENGEKAFAYKFGNLSSGTRVICSFLKPACGDLLARVSVDSVVYDAA' A
#
# COMPACT_ATOMS: atom_id res chain seq x y z
N MET A 1 -24.70 2.02 -5.37
CA MET A 1 -23.24 1.80 -5.38
C MET A 1 -22.67 2.76 -4.36
N GLY A 2 -22.26 2.25 -3.20
CA GLY A 2 -21.69 3.08 -2.14
C GLY A 2 -20.38 3.66 -2.62
N VAL A 3 -20.33 4.99 -2.74
CA VAL A 3 -19.07 5.70 -2.84
C VAL A 3 -18.38 5.48 -1.49
N GLN A 4 -17.38 4.59 -1.44
CA GLN A 4 -16.45 4.62 -0.33
C GLN A 4 -15.79 6.00 -0.42
N GLU A 5 -16.15 6.88 0.51
CA GLU A 5 -15.46 8.15 0.71
C GLU A 5 -14.00 7.80 1.04
N PHE A 6 -13.18 7.74 0.01
CA PHE A 6 -11.74 7.70 0.15
C PHE A 6 -11.31 9.06 0.68
N GLU A 7 -11.33 9.22 2.01
CA GLU A 7 -10.59 10.28 2.65
C GLU A 7 -9.12 10.12 2.23
N ARG A 8 -8.63 11.10 1.46
CA ARG A 8 -7.19 11.21 1.18
C ARG A 8 -6.49 11.13 2.53
N PHE A 9 -5.42 10.34 2.60
CA PHE A 9 -4.66 10.07 3.82
C PHE A 9 -5.27 9.07 4.81
N SER A 10 -6.28 8.28 4.43
CA SER A 10 -6.64 7.12 5.27
C SER A 10 -5.42 6.20 5.43
N GLU A 11 -4.97 6.04 6.66
CA GLU A 11 -3.92 5.11 7.05
C GLU A 11 -4.48 3.69 6.97
N CYS A 12 -3.72 2.78 6.39
CA CYS A 12 -4.11 1.40 6.18
C CYS A 12 -2.89 0.50 6.33
N GLU A 13 -3.05 -0.57 7.09
CA GLU A 13 -2.04 -1.62 7.15
C GLU A 13 -2.12 -2.51 5.91
N GLY A 14 -0.95 -2.95 5.46
CA GLY A 14 -0.84 -3.82 4.30
C GLY A 14 0.39 -4.68 4.33
N GLY A 15 0.29 -5.83 3.67
CA GLY A 15 1.41 -6.74 3.44
C GLY A 15 2.11 -6.44 2.12
N VAL A 16 3.44 -6.36 2.13
CA VAL A 16 4.22 -6.29 0.89
C VAL A 16 4.12 -7.63 0.17
N LEU A 17 3.56 -7.62 -1.03
CA LEU A 17 3.45 -8.82 -1.87
C LEU A 17 4.78 -9.09 -2.59
N GLU A 18 5.25 -8.07 -3.31
CA GLU A 18 6.38 -8.17 -4.22
C GLU A 18 7.02 -6.79 -4.35
N CYS A 19 8.33 -6.77 -4.58
CA CYS A 19 9.11 -5.55 -4.77
C CYS A 19 9.69 -5.52 -6.19
N CYS A 20 9.74 -4.33 -6.77
CA CYS A 20 10.35 -4.03 -8.06
C CYS A 20 11.38 -2.90 -7.90
N ARG A 21 12.25 -2.71 -8.90
CA ARG A 21 13.26 -1.63 -8.88
C ARG A 21 12.68 -0.23 -8.65
N LYS A 22 11.40 0.00 -8.98
CA LYS A 22 10.72 1.31 -8.84
C LYS A 22 9.94 1.47 -7.53
N GLY A 23 9.65 0.38 -6.80
CA GLY A 23 8.71 0.42 -5.68
C GLY A 23 8.26 -0.95 -5.20
N ALA A 24 7.31 -0.98 -4.29
CA ALA A 24 6.71 -2.21 -3.77
C ALA A 24 5.22 -2.27 -4.06
N PHE A 25 4.71 -3.47 -4.30
CA PHE A 25 3.29 -3.76 -4.36
C PHE A 25 2.82 -4.20 -2.99
N ILE A 26 1.78 -3.54 -2.50
CA ILE A 26 1.23 -3.74 -1.16
C ILE A 26 -0.21 -4.20 -1.31
N MET A 27 -0.59 -5.19 -0.52
CA MET A 27 -1.97 -5.61 -0.34
C MET A 27 -2.47 -5.00 0.98
N PRO A 28 -3.11 -3.82 0.94
CA PRO A 28 -3.79 -3.27 2.10
C PRO A 28 -4.96 -4.16 2.49
N GLU A 29 -5.35 -4.12 3.76
CA GLU A 29 -6.48 -4.88 4.28
C GLU A 29 -7.83 -4.47 3.65
N ASN A 30 -7.88 -3.28 3.02
CA ASN A 30 -9.04 -2.84 2.23
C ASN A 30 -9.30 -3.70 0.97
N GLY A 31 -8.40 -4.62 0.63
CA GLY A 31 -8.58 -5.59 -0.46
C GLY A 31 -8.22 -5.06 -1.85
N GLU A 32 -7.69 -3.84 -1.96
CA GLU A 32 -7.29 -3.22 -3.23
C GLU A 32 -5.77 -3.16 -3.37
N LYS A 33 -5.20 -3.91 -4.33
CA LYS A 33 -3.75 -3.91 -4.58
C LYS A 33 -3.26 -2.49 -4.86
N ALA A 34 -2.26 -2.06 -4.10
CA ALA A 34 -1.71 -0.72 -4.16
C ALA A 34 -0.21 -0.75 -4.51
N PHE A 35 0.29 0.37 -5.02
CA PHE A 35 1.68 0.56 -5.40
C PHE A 35 2.34 1.68 -4.62
N ALA A 36 3.44 1.35 -3.95
CA ALA A 36 4.28 2.27 -3.19
C ALA A 36 5.55 2.62 -3.97
N TYR A 37 5.61 3.86 -4.46
CA TYR A 37 6.76 4.34 -5.24
C TYR A 37 7.98 4.58 -4.33
N LYS A 38 9.19 4.22 -4.79
CA LYS A 38 10.47 4.29 -4.05
C LYS A 38 10.65 3.31 -2.88
N PHE A 39 9.71 2.40 -2.64
CA PHE A 39 9.82 1.39 -1.58
C PHE A 39 10.31 0.02 -2.09
N GLY A 40 11.15 -0.01 -3.12
CA GLY A 40 11.67 -1.25 -3.72
C GLY A 40 12.62 -2.06 -2.82
N ASN A 41 13.04 -1.50 -1.69
CA ASN A 41 13.91 -2.15 -0.70
C ASN A 41 13.12 -2.90 0.39
N LEU A 42 11.79 -2.93 0.33
CA LEU A 42 10.97 -3.72 1.25
C LEU A 42 11.00 -5.20 0.87
N SER A 43 11.10 -6.07 1.88
CA SER A 43 11.01 -7.51 1.67
C SER A 43 9.55 -7.91 1.46
N SER A 44 9.33 -8.91 0.60
CA SER A 44 8.04 -9.59 0.53
C SER A 44 7.69 -10.20 1.89
N GLY A 45 6.42 -10.12 2.25
CA GLY A 45 5.90 -10.56 3.55
C GLY A 45 6.03 -9.53 4.69
N THR A 46 6.74 -8.42 4.48
CA THR A 46 6.82 -7.35 5.49
C THR A 46 5.47 -6.64 5.61
N ARG A 47 5.01 -6.41 6.85
CA ARG A 47 3.84 -5.57 7.13
C ARG A 47 4.24 -4.12 7.21
N VAL A 48 3.43 -3.24 6.63
CA VAL A 48 3.69 -1.81 6.58
C VAL A 48 2.40 -1.03 6.79
N ILE A 49 2.52 0.13 7.44
CA ILE A 49 1.47 1.15 7.49
C ILE A 49 1.66 2.04 6.27
N CYS A 50 0.61 2.18 5.47
CA CYS A 50 0.63 2.99 4.27
C CYS A 50 -0.60 3.91 4.19
N SER A 51 -0.43 5.07 3.58
CA SER A 51 -1.51 6.05 3.40
C SER A 51 -1.86 6.18 1.93
N PHE A 52 -3.14 6.21 1.61
CA PHE A 52 -3.63 6.37 0.24
C PHE A 52 -3.37 7.78 -0.29
N LEU A 53 -2.53 7.87 -1.33
CA LEU A 53 -2.24 9.11 -2.05
C LEU A 53 -3.21 9.31 -3.22
N LYS A 54 -3.49 8.23 -3.96
CA LYS A 54 -4.43 8.24 -5.07
C LYS A 54 -5.23 6.94 -5.10
N PRO A 55 -6.55 7.02 -5.35
CA PRO A 55 -7.37 5.82 -5.53
C PRO A 55 -6.97 5.09 -6.82
N ALA A 56 -7.36 3.82 -6.91
CA ALA A 56 -7.29 3.06 -8.15
C ALA A 56 -8.18 3.73 -9.21
N CYS A 57 -7.74 3.73 -10.47
CA CYS A 57 -8.48 4.36 -11.56
C CYS A 57 -8.47 3.45 -12.79
N GLY A 58 -9.60 2.81 -13.07
CA GLY A 58 -9.70 1.81 -14.13
C GLY A 58 -8.73 0.66 -13.88
N ASP A 59 -7.85 0.40 -14.86
CA ASP A 59 -6.82 -0.64 -14.78
C ASP A 59 -5.58 -0.23 -13.96
N LEU A 60 -5.53 1.00 -13.43
CA LEU A 60 -4.40 1.49 -12.66
C LEU A 60 -4.58 1.21 -11.16
N LEU A 61 -3.53 0.64 -10.55
CA LEU A 61 -3.46 0.39 -9.11
C LEU A 61 -3.54 1.69 -8.31
N ALA A 62 -4.11 1.59 -7.10
CA ALA A 62 -4.07 2.68 -6.13
C ALA A 62 -2.62 3.02 -5.78
N ARG A 63 -2.34 4.30 -5.55
CA ARG A 63 -1.01 4.74 -5.13
C ARG A 63 -1.03 5.03 -3.65
N VAL A 64 -0.15 4.35 -2.92
CA VAL A 64 0.03 4.54 -1.49
C VAL A 64 1.44 5.03 -1.20
N SER A 65 1.63 5.72 -0.09
CA SER A 65 2.94 5.96 0.49
C SER A 65 3.09 5.06 1.70
N VAL A 66 4.24 4.39 1.85
CA VAL A 66 4.54 3.72 3.13
C VAL A 66 4.98 4.80 4.11
N ASP A 67 4.32 4.85 5.25
CA ASP A 67 4.70 5.73 6.35
C ASP A 67 5.70 5.01 7.25
N SER A 68 5.33 3.81 7.71
CA SER A 68 6.09 3.06 8.70
C SER A 68 6.08 1.56 8.40
N VAL A 69 7.16 0.87 8.76
CA VAL A 69 7.27 -0.59 8.65
C VAL A 69 6.90 -1.21 9.99
N VAL A 70 5.96 -2.17 9.99
CA VAL A 70 5.55 -2.91 11.17
C VAL A 70 6.49 -4.10 11.33
N TYR A 71 7.45 -3.95 12.24
CA TYR A 71 8.30 -5.05 12.66
C TYR A 71 7.57 -5.82 13.75
N ASP A 72 7.21 -7.08 13.49
CA ASP A 72 6.77 -7.98 14.54
C ASP A 72 7.97 -8.18 15.47
N ALA A 73 7.94 -7.52 16.64
CA ALA A 73 8.96 -7.64 17.65
C ALA A 73 8.81 -9.02 18.31
N ALA A 74 9.53 -10.01 17.76
CA ALA A 74 9.71 -11.33 18.36
C ALA A 74 10.52 -11.24 19.67
#